data_AF-X1E878-F1
#
_entry.id   AF-X1E878-F1
#
_cell.length_a   1.000
_cell.length_b   1.000
_cell.length_c   1.000
_cell.angle_alpha   90.00
_cell.angle_beta   90.00
_cell.angle_gamma   90.00
#
_symmetry.space_group_name_H-M   'P 1'
#
loop_
_entity.id
_entity.type
_entity.pdbx_description
1 polymer ?
#
loop_
_entity_poly.entity_id
_entity_poly.type
_entity_poly.pdbx_seq_one_letter_code
_entity_poly.pdbx_strand_id
1 'polypeptide(L)'
;MTDEKNESILRQPLTEEFVRMIKEKNEPLTIRVENDPHLYNLRARYGHSRPHHKQIAEKLSLFRDNYKRFIQKLGALGDFFAGIPVEPPSNPEQAAMPYWSNNYLPAGDAIALCGFLFTHNPAIYLEIGSGNSTKFARRVISHFNLKTKIVSIDPSPRAEIAAICDKVINVPIEIVPQSVFDSFRGNNILFIDSSHRCL
;
A
#
# COMPACT_ATOMS: atom_id res chain seq x y z
N MET A 1 36.67 30.05 17.05
CA MET A 1 36.57 28.59 17.32
C MET A 1 35.15 28.20 17.03
N THR A 2 34.86 27.89 15.77
CA THR A 2 33.54 27.49 15.28
C THR A 2 33.34 26.01 15.56
N ASP A 3 32.22 25.67 16.20
CA ASP A 3 31.82 24.31 16.56
C ASP A 3 31.69 23.41 15.32
N GLU A 4 32.70 22.56 15.09
CA GLU A 4 32.73 21.46 14.11
C GLU A 4 31.87 20.24 14.57
N LYS A 5 30.74 20.47 15.23
CA LYS A 5 29.84 19.39 15.65
C LYS A 5 28.53 19.43 14.85
N ASN A 6 28.45 18.51 13.89
CA ASN A 6 27.28 18.09 13.08
C ASN A 6 27.25 18.51 11.60
N GLU A 7 28.38 18.72 10.93
CA GLU A 7 28.37 18.78 9.47
C GLU A 7 28.42 17.36 8.88
N SER A 8 27.29 16.90 8.33
CA SER A 8 27.22 15.65 7.58
C SER A 8 27.10 15.95 6.08
N ILE A 9 28.06 15.43 5.30
CA ILE A 9 28.09 15.58 3.84
C ILE A 9 27.28 14.43 3.23
N LEU A 10 26.17 14.73 2.57
CA LEU A 10 25.37 13.74 1.84
C LEU A 10 25.99 13.49 0.47
N ARG A 11 26.60 12.31 0.28
CA ARG A 11 27.24 11.88 -0.98
C ARG A 11 26.43 10.83 -1.77
N GLN A 12 25.29 10.38 -1.25
CA GLN A 12 24.51 9.23 -1.77
C GLN A 12 23.02 9.42 -1.46
N PRO A 13 22.08 8.66 -2.08
CA PRO A 13 20.67 8.69 -1.70
C PRO A 13 20.49 8.52 -0.19
N LEU A 14 19.50 9.23 0.38
CA LEU A 14 19.22 9.26 1.81
C LEU A 14 19.05 7.83 2.34
N THR A 15 19.96 7.37 3.21
CA THR A 15 19.85 6.04 3.84
C THR A 15 18.68 6.02 4.83
N GLU A 16 18.10 4.85 5.08
CA GLU A 16 17.03 4.70 6.09
C GLU A 16 17.47 5.17 7.48
N GLU A 17 18.73 4.92 7.82
CA GLU A 17 19.34 5.37 9.06
C GLU A 17 19.45 6.90 9.14
N PHE A 18 19.75 7.54 8.02
CA PHE A 18 19.77 9.00 7.92
C PHE A 18 18.36 9.61 8.04
N VAL A 19 17.35 8.99 7.41
CA VAL A 19 15.95 9.39 7.56
C VAL A 19 15.48 9.19 9.01
N ARG A 20 15.85 8.08 9.65
CA ARG A 20 15.55 7.82 11.07
C ARG A 20 16.15 8.90 11.97
N MET A 21 17.41 9.26 11.75
CA MET A 21 18.06 10.34 12.50
C MET A 21 17.32 11.68 12.39
N ILE A 22 16.83 12.06 11.20
CA ILE A 22 16.04 13.29 11.00
C ILE A 22 14.69 13.23 11.73
N LYS A 23 14.06 12.04 11.79
CA LYS A 23 12.77 11.84 12.46
C LYS A 23 12.89 11.83 13.99
N GLU A 24 13.99 11.35 14.52
CA GLU A 24 14.21 11.20 15.97
C GLU A 24 14.79 12.47 16.61
N LYS A 25 15.63 13.22 15.89
CA LYS A 25 16.14 14.50 16.38
C LYS A 25 15.08 15.59 16.20
N ASN A 26 14.65 16.18 17.31
CA ASN A 26 13.77 17.36 17.28
C ASN A 26 14.53 18.65 16.88
N GLU A 27 15.85 18.53 16.69
CA GLU A 27 16.75 19.60 16.24
C GLU A 27 16.95 19.54 14.72
N PRO A 28 17.02 20.70 14.04
CA PRO A 28 17.29 20.77 12.61
C PRO A 28 18.66 20.16 12.28
N LEU A 29 18.70 19.28 11.27
CA LEU A 29 19.94 18.73 10.75
C LEU A 29 20.43 19.62 9.60
N THR A 30 21.55 20.29 9.80
CA THR A 30 22.22 21.04 8.73
C THR A 30 22.99 20.07 7.84
N ILE A 31 22.69 20.08 6.56
CA ILE A 31 23.38 19.28 5.55
C ILE A 31 23.93 20.20 4.46
N ARG A 32 24.98 19.71 3.81
CA ARG A 32 25.47 20.27 2.56
C ARG A 32 25.25 19.24 1.45
N VAL A 33 24.63 19.68 0.36
CA VAL A 33 24.47 18.88 -0.85
C VAL A 33 25.70 19.09 -1.72
N GLU A 34 26.24 18.01 -2.28
CA GLU A 34 27.40 18.10 -3.17
C GLU A 34 27.08 18.98 -4.39
N ASN A 35 28.00 19.87 -4.75
CA ASN A 35 27.85 20.88 -5.82
C ASN A 35 26.75 21.94 -5.61
N ASP A 36 26.18 22.03 -4.41
CA ASP A 36 25.29 23.13 -4.03
C ASP A 36 26.01 24.07 -3.04
N PRO A 37 26.07 25.39 -3.32
CA PRO A 37 26.69 26.34 -2.39
C PRO A 37 25.84 26.61 -1.14
N HIS A 38 24.57 26.17 -1.11
CA HIS A 38 23.65 26.41 -0.01
C HIS A 38 23.66 25.28 1.03
N LEU A 39 23.50 25.68 2.30
CA LEU A 39 23.23 24.77 3.40
C LEU A 39 21.72 24.54 3.53
N TYR A 40 21.33 23.29 3.74
CA TYR A 40 19.94 22.92 3.95
C TYR A 40 19.70 22.50 5.39
N ASN A 41 18.66 23.06 6.00
CA ASN A 41 18.22 22.68 7.34
C ASN A 41 17.05 21.69 7.22
N LEU A 42 17.34 20.40 7.30
CA LEU A 42 16.32 19.37 7.26
C LEU A 42 15.60 19.30 8.59
N ARG A 43 14.27 19.37 8.53
CA ARG A 43 13.39 19.25 9.69
C ARG A 43 12.06 18.65 9.29
N ALA A 44 11.50 17.79 10.13
CA ALA A 44 10.13 17.31 9.95
C ALA A 44 9.15 18.49 9.89
N ARG A 45 8.28 18.51 8.88
CA ARG A 45 7.28 19.57 8.71
C ARG A 45 6.12 19.42 9.71
N TYR A 46 5.74 18.18 10.00
CA TYR A 46 4.63 17.81 10.91
C TYR A 46 5.00 16.54 11.70
N GLY A 47 4.39 16.33 12.87
CA GLY A 47 4.66 15.16 13.72
C GLY A 47 6.02 15.21 14.43
N HIS A 48 6.46 14.09 15.04
CA HIS A 48 7.75 13.98 15.75
C HIS A 48 8.02 15.18 16.69
N SER A 49 7.18 15.33 17.72
CA SER A 49 7.19 16.45 18.68
C SER A 49 6.77 17.83 18.13
N ARG A 50 6.34 17.90 16.86
CA ARG A 50 5.69 19.07 16.25
C ARG A 50 4.20 18.81 16.02
N PRO A 51 3.39 19.87 15.85
CA PRO A 51 1.98 19.72 15.53
C PRO A 51 1.77 18.82 14.31
N HIS A 52 0.73 17.98 14.37
CA HIS A 52 0.27 17.24 13.21
C HIS A 52 -0.29 18.18 12.15
N HIS A 53 -0.36 17.71 10.92
CA HIS A 53 -1.03 18.48 9.86
C HIS A 53 -2.51 18.66 10.19
N LYS A 54 -2.92 19.89 10.55
CA LYS A 54 -4.27 20.20 11.06
C LYS A 54 -5.39 19.64 10.18
N GLN A 55 -5.39 19.93 8.88
CA GLN A 55 -6.45 19.50 7.97
C GLN A 55 -6.56 17.96 7.84
N ILE A 56 -5.43 17.24 7.91
CA ILE A 56 -5.44 15.77 7.88
C ILE A 56 -6.01 15.25 9.19
N ALA A 57 -5.56 15.79 10.32
CA ALA A 57 -6.06 15.41 11.64
C ALA A 57 -7.58 15.66 11.77
N GLU A 58 -8.07 16.79 11.27
CA GLU A 58 -9.50 17.12 11.24
C GLU A 58 -10.30 16.13 10.40
N LYS A 59 -9.83 15.79 9.18
CA LYS A 59 -10.48 14.78 8.34
C LYS A 59 -10.50 13.39 9.01
N LEU A 60 -9.38 12.96 9.57
CA LEU A 60 -9.31 11.67 10.27
C LEU A 60 -10.21 11.63 11.50
N SER A 61 -10.35 12.76 12.20
CA SER A 61 -11.22 12.88 13.36
C SER A 61 -12.70 12.85 12.96
N LEU A 62 -13.06 13.52 11.86
CA LEU A 62 -14.42 13.55 11.31
C LEU A 62 -14.95 12.14 11.00
N PHE A 63 -14.09 11.23 10.53
CA PHE A 63 -14.47 9.86 10.18
C PHE A 63 -14.09 8.80 11.22
N ARG A 64 -13.69 9.21 12.43
CA ARG A 64 -13.17 8.30 13.47
C ARG A 64 -14.12 7.15 13.80
N ASP A 65 -15.41 7.44 13.96
CA ASP A 65 -16.40 6.42 14.26
C ASP A 65 -16.64 5.47 13.08
N ASN A 66 -16.48 5.95 11.84
CA ASN A 66 -16.56 5.09 10.66
C ASN A 66 -15.41 4.09 10.65
N TYR A 67 -14.18 4.55 10.95
CA TYR A 67 -13.02 3.66 11.06
C TYR A 67 -13.19 2.65 12.19
N LYS A 68 -13.69 3.08 13.36
CA LYS A 68 -13.96 2.17 14.49
C LYS A 68 -14.95 1.08 14.10
N ARG A 69 -16.08 1.44 13.48
CA ARG A 69 -17.06 0.45 13.00
C ARG A 69 -16.50 -0.48 11.95
N PHE A 70 -15.67 0.03 11.03
CA PHE A 70 -15.00 -0.79 10.05
C PHE A 70 -14.05 -1.81 10.71
N ILE A 71 -13.18 -1.36 11.62
CA ILE A 71 -12.24 -2.24 12.35
C ILE A 71 -13.00 -3.30 13.15
N GLN A 72 -14.12 -2.94 13.79
CA GLN A 72 -14.95 -3.91 14.51
C GLN A 72 -15.51 -4.99 13.58
N LYS A 73 -15.89 -4.65 12.34
CA LYS A 73 -16.32 -5.63 11.34
C LYS A 73 -15.20 -6.58 10.91
N LEU A 74 -13.95 -6.12 10.91
CA LEU A 74 -12.80 -6.98 10.59
C LEU A 74 -12.65 -8.13 11.59
N GLY A 75 -13.14 -7.98 12.83
CA GLY A 75 -13.15 -9.06 13.82
C GLY A 75 -13.91 -10.31 13.35
N ALA A 76 -14.92 -10.16 12.48
CA ALA A 76 -15.66 -11.29 11.91
C ALA A 76 -14.84 -12.12 10.91
N LEU A 77 -13.69 -11.60 10.46
CA LEU A 77 -12.78 -12.29 9.54
C LEU A 77 -11.61 -12.97 10.27
N GLY A 78 -11.62 -13.00 11.61
CA GLY A 78 -10.52 -13.55 12.42
C GLY A 78 -10.14 -14.98 12.01
N ASP A 79 -11.12 -15.89 11.95
CA ASP A 79 -10.89 -17.29 11.56
C ASP A 79 -10.40 -17.44 10.12
N PHE A 80 -10.93 -16.60 9.21
CA PHE A 80 -10.47 -16.56 7.83
C PHE A 80 -8.97 -16.20 7.75
N PHE A 81 -8.54 -15.18 8.49
CA PHE A 81 -7.15 -14.76 8.53
C PHE A 81 -6.24 -15.76 9.25
N ALA A 82 -6.73 -16.42 10.31
CA ALA A 82 -6.00 -17.47 11.01
C ALA A 82 -5.72 -18.68 10.12
N GLY A 83 -6.55 -18.92 9.09
CA GLY A 83 -6.34 -19.96 8.10
C GLY A 83 -5.35 -19.61 6.97
N ILE A 84 -4.78 -18.40 6.95
CA ILE A 84 -3.77 -18.01 5.97
C ILE A 84 -2.38 -18.36 6.51
N PRO A 85 -1.56 -19.12 5.77
CA PRO A 85 -0.23 -19.51 6.24
C PRO A 85 0.69 -18.30 6.39
N VAL A 86 1.65 -18.40 7.30
CA VAL A 86 2.66 -17.34 7.46
C VAL A 86 3.64 -17.39 6.28
N GLU A 87 4.20 -18.56 6.02
CA GLU A 87 5.20 -18.78 4.98
C GLU A 87 4.59 -19.14 3.61
N PRO A 88 5.32 -18.93 2.51
CA PRO A 88 4.83 -19.32 1.19
C PRO A 88 4.59 -20.83 1.10
N PRO A 89 3.62 -21.26 0.28
CA PRO A 89 3.35 -22.67 0.08
C PRO A 89 4.51 -23.37 -0.63
N SER A 90 4.86 -24.57 -0.17
CA SER A 90 5.93 -25.38 -0.77
C SER A 90 5.51 -26.08 -2.08
N ASN A 91 4.20 -26.23 -2.33
CA ASN A 91 3.66 -26.84 -3.55
C ASN A 91 3.45 -25.76 -4.63
N PRO A 92 4.08 -25.86 -5.82
CA PRO A 92 3.86 -24.95 -6.94
C PRO A 92 2.40 -24.81 -7.38
N GLU A 93 1.56 -25.84 -7.22
CA GLU A 93 0.14 -25.77 -7.55
C GLU A 93 -0.63 -24.77 -6.66
N GLN A 94 -0.07 -24.42 -5.51
CA GLN A 94 -0.60 -23.45 -4.57
C GLN A 94 0.06 -22.08 -4.70
N ALA A 95 0.83 -21.82 -5.77
CA ALA A 95 1.54 -20.54 -5.96
C ALA A 95 0.62 -19.30 -5.85
N ALA A 96 -0.66 -19.44 -6.15
CA ALA A 96 -1.66 -18.39 -6.03
C ALA A 96 -2.26 -18.21 -4.60
N MET A 97 -1.94 -19.06 -3.63
CA MET A 97 -2.40 -18.87 -2.25
C MET A 97 -1.71 -17.66 -1.60
N PRO A 98 -2.45 -16.83 -0.85
CA PRO A 98 -1.85 -15.76 -0.07
C PRO A 98 -1.08 -16.32 1.13
N TYR A 99 -0.09 -15.56 1.59
CA TYR A 99 0.69 -15.84 2.80
C TYR A 99 1.18 -14.52 3.42
N TRP A 100 1.47 -14.52 4.73
CA TRP A 100 1.77 -13.28 5.47
C TRP A 100 3.19 -12.75 5.27
N SER A 101 4.22 -13.60 5.23
CA SER A 101 5.64 -13.21 5.11
C SER A 101 6.05 -12.85 3.68
N ASN A 102 5.19 -12.14 2.94
CA ASN A 102 5.40 -11.85 1.53
C ASN A 102 6.23 -10.60 1.22
N ASN A 103 6.57 -9.75 2.21
CA ASN A 103 7.38 -8.53 2.10
C ASN A 103 6.88 -7.42 1.15
N TYR A 104 5.81 -7.64 0.38
CA TYR A 104 5.27 -6.66 -0.57
C TYR A 104 3.99 -6.01 -0.08
N LEU A 105 3.09 -6.78 0.54
CA LEU A 105 1.82 -6.31 1.08
C LEU A 105 1.84 -6.42 2.62
N PRO A 106 1.90 -5.29 3.36
CA PRO A 106 1.80 -5.30 4.81
C PRO A 106 0.51 -5.97 5.29
N ALA A 107 0.58 -6.68 6.43
CA ALA A 107 -0.56 -7.44 6.94
C ALA A 107 -1.81 -6.58 7.20
N GLY A 108 -1.63 -5.34 7.69
CA GLY A 108 -2.73 -4.40 7.90
C GLY A 108 -3.47 -4.04 6.61
N ASP A 109 -2.73 -3.87 5.52
CA ASP A 109 -3.29 -3.52 4.21
C ASP A 109 -4.04 -4.71 3.61
N ALA A 110 -3.49 -5.93 3.74
CA ALA A 110 -4.17 -7.16 3.34
C ALA A 110 -5.48 -7.37 4.11
N ILE A 111 -5.47 -7.14 5.42
CA ILE A 111 -6.66 -7.24 6.27
C ILE A 111 -7.70 -6.19 5.85
N ALA A 112 -7.28 -4.94 5.64
CA ALA A 112 -8.17 -3.87 5.22
C ALA A 112 -8.80 -4.18 3.85
N LEU A 113 -7.99 -4.60 2.87
CA LEU A 113 -8.45 -4.99 1.54
C LEU A 113 -9.52 -6.10 1.62
N CYS A 114 -9.22 -7.19 2.32
CA CYS A 114 -10.17 -8.28 2.52
C CYS A 114 -11.46 -7.81 3.20
N GLY A 115 -11.33 -6.94 4.21
CA GLY A 115 -12.44 -6.32 4.91
C GLY A 115 -13.34 -5.46 4.02
N PHE A 116 -12.75 -4.64 3.14
CA PHE A 116 -13.50 -3.84 2.17
C PHE A 116 -14.26 -4.73 1.18
N LEU A 117 -13.60 -5.75 0.62
CA LEU A 117 -14.23 -6.68 -0.31
C LEU A 117 -15.39 -7.44 0.34
N PHE A 118 -15.17 -7.98 1.55
CA PHE A 118 -16.20 -8.67 2.31
C PHE A 118 -17.38 -7.76 2.67
N THR A 119 -17.10 -6.55 3.16
CA THR A 119 -18.14 -5.62 3.64
C THR A 119 -18.98 -5.04 2.49
N HIS A 120 -18.35 -4.70 1.37
CA HIS A 120 -19.01 -4.00 0.28
C HIS A 120 -19.50 -4.92 -0.83
N ASN A 121 -18.92 -6.12 -0.95
CA ASN A 121 -19.20 -7.09 -2.01
C ASN A 121 -19.34 -6.39 -3.38
N PRO A 122 -18.30 -5.63 -3.81
CA PRO A 122 -18.36 -4.81 -5.02
C PRO A 122 -18.65 -5.70 -6.24
N ALA A 123 -19.19 -5.14 -7.32
CA ALA A 123 -19.27 -5.90 -8.57
C ALA A 123 -17.86 -6.10 -9.16
N ILE A 124 -17.03 -5.06 -9.13
CA ILE A 124 -15.67 -5.06 -9.67
C ILE A 124 -14.67 -4.62 -8.60
N TYR A 125 -13.61 -5.42 -8.45
CA TYR A 125 -12.34 -5.05 -7.85
C TYR A 125 -11.34 -4.84 -8.99
N LEU A 126 -11.03 -3.58 -9.28
CA LEU A 126 -10.04 -3.20 -10.28
C LEU A 126 -8.72 -2.92 -9.58
N GLU A 127 -7.67 -3.60 -10.01
CA GLU A 127 -6.33 -3.50 -9.41
C GLU A 127 -5.33 -3.00 -10.44
N ILE A 128 -4.52 -2.02 -10.06
CA ILE A 128 -3.39 -1.52 -10.85
C ILE A 128 -2.10 -1.94 -10.16
N GLY A 129 -1.33 -2.79 -10.84
CA GLY A 129 -0.18 -3.50 -10.26
C GLY A 129 -0.65 -4.73 -9.48
N SER A 130 -0.58 -5.92 -10.08
CA SER A 130 -1.13 -7.14 -9.49
C SER A 130 -0.06 -8.00 -8.83
N GLY A 131 -0.42 -8.73 -7.77
CA GLY A 131 0.55 -9.46 -6.96
C GLY A 131 -0.04 -10.13 -5.72
N ASN A 132 0.58 -9.93 -4.56
CA ASN A 132 0.12 -10.56 -3.31
C ASN A 132 -1.26 -10.07 -2.90
N SER A 133 -1.55 -8.78 -3.08
CA SER A 133 -2.88 -8.16 -2.95
C SER A 133 -3.96 -8.93 -3.72
N THR A 134 -3.69 -9.29 -4.97
CA THR A 134 -4.57 -10.14 -5.79
C THR A 134 -4.86 -11.50 -5.17
N LYS A 135 -3.84 -12.16 -4.57
CA LYS A 135 -4.00 -13.47 -3.92
C LYS A 135 -4.94 -13.38 -2.71
N PHE A 136 -4.77 -12.35 -1.88
CA PHE A 136 -5.67 -12.10 -0.74
C PHE A 136 -7.09 -11.77 -1.22
N ALA A 137 -7.23 -10.92 -2.22
CA ALA A 137 -8.52 -10.56 -2.82
C ALA A 137 -9.25 -11.79 -3.38
N ARG A 138 -8.59 -12.63 -4.18
CA ARG A 138 -9.18 -13.88 -4.68
C ARG A 138 -9.59 -14.79 -3.54
N ARG A 139 -8.72 -14.97 -2.53
CA ARG A 139 -8.97 -15.88 -1.41
C ARG A 139 -10.23 -15.49 -0.62
N VAL A 140 -10.42 -14.21 -0.29
CA VAL A 140 -11.62 -13.74 0.43
C VAL A 140 -12.87 -13.85 -0.44
N ILE A 141 -12.77 -13.52 -1.73
CA ILE A 141 -13.88 -13.63 -2.69
C ILE A 141 -14.37 -15.08 -2.78
N SER A 142 -13.45 -16.02 -2.96
CA SER A 142 -13.80 -17.44 -3.05
C SER A 142 -14.30 -18.02 -1.73
N HIS A 143 -13.67 -17.67 -0.60
CA HIS A 143 -14.05 -18.21 0.71
C HIS A 143 -15.47 -17.81 1.13
N PHE A 144 -15.86 -16.55 0.88
CA PHE A 144 -17.19 -16.04 1.25
C PHE A 144 -18.18 -16.01 0.08
N ASN A 145 -17.84 -16.63 -1.06
CA ASN A 145 -18.66 -16.66 -2.27
C ASN A 145 -19.18 -15.28 -2.69
N LEU A 146 -18.28 -14.29 -2.70
CA LEU A 146 -18.60 -12.91 -3.08
C LEU A 146 -18.86 -12.81 -4.59
N LYS A 147 -19.72 -11.87 -5.01
CA LYS A 147 -20.01 -11.65 -6.44
C LYS A 147 -18.88 -10.94 -7.20
N THR A 148 -17.92 -10.42 -6.46
CA THR A 148 -16.84 -9.58 -6.95
C THR A 148 -16.03 -10.25 -8.06
N LYS A 149 -15.80 -9.49 -9.13
CA LYS A 149 -14.90 -9.84 -10.22
C LYS A 149 -13.59 -9.08 -10.10
N ILE A 150 -12.47 -9.78 -10.27
CA ILE A 150 -11.13 -9.19 -10.27
C ILE A 150 -10.74 -8.80 -11.68
N VAL A 151 -10.45 -7.52 -11.89
CA VAL A 151 -9.86 -6.99 -13.11
C VAL A 151 -8.48 -6.48 -12.78
N SER A 152 -7.44 -7.03 -13.40
CA SER A 152 -6.05 -6.57 -13.23
C SER A 152 -5.63 -5.70 -14.40
N ILE A 153 -4.97 -4.58 -14.11
CA ILE A 153 -4.19 -3.77 -15.04
C ILE A 153 -2.73 -3.89 -14.61
N ASP A 154 -1.94 -4.60 -15.40
CA ASP A 154 -0.55 -4.89 -15.11
C ASP A 154 0.16 -5.19 -16.44
N PRO A 155 1.25 -4.51 -16.81
CA PRO A 155 1.95 -4.78 -18.07
C PRO A 155 2.60 -6.17 -18.13
N SER A 156 2.89 -6.80 -16.99
CA SER A 156 3.58 -8.08 -16.94
C SER A 156 3.22 -8.89 -15.68
N PRO A 157 1.95 -9.28 -15.51
CA PRO A 157 1.53 -10.05 -14.35
C PRO A 157 2.18 -11.42 -14.37
N ARG A 158 2.54 -11.93 -13.18
CA ARG A 158 3.00 -13.32 -13.05
C ARG A 158 1.86 -14.27 -13.45
N ALA A 159 2.19 -15.43 -14.02
CA ALA A 159 1.20 -16.34 -14.60
C ALA A 159 0.15 -16.82 -13.57
N GLU A 160 0.60 -17.11 -12.35
CA GLU A 160 -0.27 -17.51 -11.25
C GLU A 160 -1.22 -16.40 -10.78
N ILE A 161 -0.84 -15.13 -10.99
CA ILE A 161 -1.68 -13.97 -10.69
C ILE A 161 -2.71 -13.75 -11.79
N ALA A 162 -2.30 -13.83 -13.06
CA ALA A 162 -3.21 -13.74 -14.19
C ALA A 162 -4.30 -14.82 -14.13
N ALA A 163 -3.93 -16.05 -13.73
CA ALA A 163 -4.84 -17.19 -13.62
C ALA A 163 -5.95 -17.00 -12.56
N ILE A 164 -5.75 -16.14 -11.56
CA ILE A 164 -6.73 -15.86 -10.51
C ILE A 164 -7.52 -14.57 -10.76
N CYS A 165 -7.32 -13.88 -11.89
CA CYS A 165 -8.11 -12.72 -12.29
C CYS A 165 -9.27 -13.14 -13.20
N ASP A 166 -10.40 -12.46 -13.12
CA ASP A 166 -11.51 -12.68 -14.07
C ASP A 166 -11.22 -11.98 -15.42
N LYS A 167 -10.43 -10.90 -15.40
CA LYS A 167 -9.93 -10.20 -16.58
C LYS A 167 -8.55 -9.63 -16.31
N VAL A 168 -7.67 -9.68 -17.31
CA VAL A 168 -6.33 -9.10 -17.26
C VAL A 168 -6.13 -8.16 -18.44
N ILE A 169 -5.62 -6.96 -18.16
CA ILE A 169 -5.28 -5.92 -19.14
C ILE A 169 -3.76 -5.75 -19.09
N ASN A 170 -3.08 -6.39 -20.05
CA ASN A 170 -1.61 -6.52 -20.09
C ASN A 170 -0.91 -5.29 -20.70
N VAL A 171 -1.20 -4.10 -20.18
CA VAL A 171 -0.56 -2.84 -20.62
C VAL A 171 -0.32 -1.90 -19.44
N PRO A 172 0.65 -0.98 -19.53
CA PRO A 172 0.79 0.11 -18.56
C PRO A 172 -0.49 0.94 -18.47
N ILE A 173 -0.82 1.44 -17.27
CA ILE A 173 -2.05 2.19 -17.00
C ILE A 173 -2.18 3.44 -17.89
N GLU A 174 -1.05 4.06 -18.25
CA GLU A 174 -0.94 5.28 -19.05
C GLU A 174 -1.50 5.11 -20.47
N ILE A 175 -1.54 3.87 -20.97
CA ILE A 175 -2.06 3.56 -22.31
C ILE A 175 -3.36 2.75 -22.27
N VAL A 176 -3.91 2.49 -21.08
CA VAL A 176 -5.22 1.84 -20.95
C VAL A 176 -6.29 2.79 -21.49
N PRO A 177 -7.16 2.33 -22.42
CA PRO A 177 -8.24 3.17 -22.93
C PRO A 177 -9.16 3.64 -21.80
N GLN A 178 -9.52 4.93 -21.81
CA GLN A 178 -10.42 5.50 -20.81
C GLN A 178 -11.75 4.75 -20.70
N SER A 179 -12.19 4.13 -21.80
CA SER A 179 -13.40 3.30 -21.86
C SER A 179 -13.41 2.10 -20.91
N VAL A 180 -12.24 1.62 -20.47
CA VAL A 180 -12.13 0.62 -19.41
C VAL A 180 -12.75 1.13 -18.09
N PHE A 181 -12.63 2.44 -17.84
CA PHE A 181 -13.14 3.09 -16.62
C PHE A 181 -14.57 3.64 -16.77
N ASP A 182 -15.10 3.74 -17.99
CA ASP A 182 -16.46 4.26 -18.21
C ASP A 182 -17.53 3.42 -17.49
N SER A 183 -17.28 2.11 -17.40
CA SER A 183 -18.11 1.14 -16.68
C SER A 183 -17.82 1.09 -15.16
N PHE A 184 -16.78 1.79 -14.70
CA PHE A 184 -16.41 1.87 -13.29
C PHE A 184 -17.32 2.86 -12.56
N ARG A 185 -18.54 2.39 -12.23
CA ARG A 185 -19.59 3.16 -11.55
C ARG A 185 -20.08 2.42 -10.31
N GLY A 186 -20.71 3.16 -9.40
CA GLY A 186 -21.39 2.57 -8.24
C GLY A 186 -20.42 2.06 -7.17
N ASN A 187 -20.65 0.82 -6.68
CA ASN A 187 -19.98 0.24 -5.52
C ASN A 187 -18.68 -0.51 -5.85
N ASN A 188 -18.03 -0.21 -6.99
CA ASN A 188 -16.77 -0.84 -7.37
C ASN A 188 -15.59 -0.32 -6.53
N ILE A 189 -14.54 -1.13 -6.39
CA ILE A 189 -13.32 -0.77 -5.66
C ILE A 189 -12.14 -0.71 -6.62
N LEU A 190 -11.39 0.39 -6.55
CA LEU A 190 -10.12 0.58 -7.25
C LEU A 190 -9.01 0.47 -6.21
N PHE A 191 -8.05 -0.41 -6.45
CA PHE A 191 -6.87 -0.58 -5.63
C PHE A 191 -5.63 -0.31 -6.48
N ILE A 192 -4.73 0.51 -5.95
CA ILE A 192 -3.51 0.93 -6.63
C ILE A 192 -2.35 0.43 -5.80
N ASP A 193 -1.70 -0.63 -6.29
CA ASP A 193 -0.54 -1.27 -5.68
C ASP A 193 0.68 -1.09 -6.61
N SER A 194 0.97 0.18 -6.88
CA SER A 194 2.08 0.55 -7.75
C SER A 194 3.36 0.69 -6.93
N SER A 195 4.39 -0.08 -7.27
CA SER A 195 5.77 0.24 -6.87
C SER A 195 6.20 1.48 -7.65
N HIS A 196 6.05 2.66 -7.04
CA HIS A 196 6.33 3.95 -7.66
C HIS A 196 7.62 3.93 -8.51
N ARG A 197 7.48 4.21 -9.81
CA ARG A 197 8.52 4.85 -10.62
C ARG A 197 7.86 5.96 -11.43
N CYS A 198 7.94 7.19 -10.92
CA CYS A 198 8.01 8.32 -11.84
C CYS A 198 9.40 8.26 -12.45
N LEU A 199 9.49 8.10 -13.77
CA LEU A 199 10.72 8.38 -14.51
C LEU A 199 10.94 9.90 -14.55
#